data_AF-A0A162R5Z1-F1
#
_entry.id   AF-A0A162R5Z1-F1
#
_cell.length_a   1.000
_cell.length_b   1.000
_cell.length_c   1.000
_cell.angle_alpha   90.00
_cell.angle_beta   90.00
_cell.angle_gamma   90.00
#
_symmetry.space_group_name_H-M   'P 1'
#
loop_
_entity.id
_entity.type
_entity.pdbx_description
1 polymer ?
#
loop_
_entity_poly.entity_id
_entity_poly.type
_entity_poly.pdbx_seq_one_letter_code
_entity_poly.pdbx_strand_id
1 'polypeptide(L)'
;MPAEKKQPNAKLTKLYNRTRFKKAIESELDGKKMAEDTDILMYMNFLIFLERLAKKSEKAADERGSNRVNTNDVGKYLPVSVDAMYICTVSLF
;
A
#
# COMPACT_ATOMS: atom_id res chain seq x y z
N MET A 1 38.10 9.81 16.80
CA MET A 1 36.63 9.68 16.64
C MET A 1 36.39 8.88 15.36
N PRO A 2 35.78 7.68 15.41
CA PRO A 2 35.60 6.86 14.22
C PRO A 2 34.40 7.36 13.40
N ALA A 3 34.58 7.36 12.08
CA ALA A 3 33.62 7.84 11.10
C ALA A 3 32.27 7.10 11.18
N GLU A 4 31.18 7.87 11.26
CA GLU A 4 29.82 7.38 11.09
C GLU A 4 29.65 6.84 9.66
N LYS A 5 29.61 5.51 9.53
CA LYS A 5 29.19 4.85 8.29
C LYS A 5 27.68 5.07 8.16
N LYS A 6 27.27 5.94 7.23
CA LYS A 6 25.90 5.99 6.72
C LYS A 6 25.50 4.58 6.27
N GLN A 7 24.60 3.94 7.01
CA GLN A 7 24.05 2.65 6.58
C GLN A 7 23.19 2.89 5.33
N PRO A 8 23.42 2.14 4.23
CA PRO A 8 22.56 2.25 3.07
C PRO A 8 21.15 1.79 3.43
N ASN A 9 20.18 2.59 3.00
CA ASN A 9 18.75 2.37 3.06
C ASN A 9 18.36 1.15 2.18
N ALA A 10 18.73 -0.05 2.63
CA ALA A 10 18.65 -1.27 1.84
C ALA A 10 17.61 -2.21 2.44
N LYS A 11 16.33 -1.98 2.12
CA LYS A 11 15.28 -3.03 2.09
C LYS A 11 13.89 -2.59 1.60
N LEU A 12 13.67 -1.34 1.15
CA LEU A 12 12.42 -0.97 0.47
C LEU A 12 12.35 -1.44 -1.00
N THR A 13 13.45 -1.95 -1.56
CA THR A 13 13.66 -2.11 -3.01
C THR A 13 13.17 -3.42 -3.64
N LYS A 14 12.60 -4.38 -2.88
CA LYS A 14 12.14 -5.65 -3.48
C LYS A 14 10.65 -5.72 -3.85
N LEU A 15 9.80 -4.85 -3.31
CA LEU A 15 8.36 -4.80 -3.64
C LEU A 15 8.00 -3.65 -4.60
N TYR A 16 8.87 -2.64 -4.74
CA TYR A 16 8.61 -1.43 -5.51
C TYR A 16 9.52 -1.33 -6.73
N ASN A 17 9.04 -1.79 -7.89
CA ASN A 17 9.60 -1.31 -9.15
C ASN A 17 8.92 0.01 -9.51
N ARG A 18 9.57 1.13 -9.15
CA ARG A 18 9.07 2.49 -9.37
C ARG A 18 8.54 2.71 -10.78
N THR A 19 9.29 2.29 -11.80
CA THR A 19 8.91 2.43 -13.21
C THR A 19 7.66 1.63 -13.56
N ARG A 20 7.53 0.39 -13.07
CA ARG A 20 6.35 -0.45 -13.33
C ARG A 20 5.12 0.10 -12.63
N PHE A 21 5.24 0.52 -11.37
CA PHE A 21 4.15 1.12 -10.61
C PHE A 21 3.69 2.43 -11.25
N LYS A 22 4.61 3.35 -11.55
CA LYS A 22 4.30 4.62 -12.22
C LYS A 22 3.57 4.40 -13.54
N LYS A 23 4.06 3.51 -14.41
CA LYS A 23 3.39 3.19 -15.69
C LYS A 23 2.00 2.60 -15.51
N ALA A 24 1.80 1.75 -14.51
CA ALA A 24 0.51 1.13 -14.23
C ALA A 24 -0.51 2.12 -13.69
N ILE A 25 -0.09 3.15 -12.95
CA ILE A 25 -1.02 4.22 -12.56
C ILE A 25 -1.28 5.17 -13.73
N GLU A 26 -0.23 5.58 -14.46
CA GLU A 26 -0.37 6.49 -15.61
C GLU A 26 -1.26 5.93 -16.72
N SER A 27 -1.37 4.60 -16.90
CA SER A 27 -2.32 3.99 -17.85
C SER A 27 -3.78 4.23 -17.48
N GLU A 28 -4.08 4.51 -16.22
CA GLU A 28 -5.42 4.82 -15.72
C GLU A 28 -5.72 6.33 -15.69
N LEU A 29 -4.74 7.20 -16.00
CA LEU A 29 -4.84 8.65 -15.81
C LEU A 29 -5.27 9.46 -17.05
N ASP A 30 -6.08 8.92 -17.96
CA ASP A 30 -6.54 9.63 -19.19
C ASP A 30 -5.42 10.38 -19.92
N GLY A 31 -4.23 9.77 -20.04
CA GLY A 31 -3.05 10.35 -20.69
C GLY A 31 -2.28 11.39 -19.85
N LYS A 32 -2.67 11.66 -18.61
CA LYS A 32 -1.92 12.52 -17.70
C LYS A 32 -0.67 11.79 -17.19
N LYS A 33 0.43 12.53 -17.08
CA LYS A 33 1.68 12.05 -16.47
C LYS A 33 1.68 12.38 -14.98
N MET A 34 2.32 11.53 -14.20
CA MET A 34 2.59 11.83 -12.80
C MET A 34 3.72 12.84 -12.68
N ALA A 35 3.49 13.86 -11.85
CA ALA A 35 4.54 14.76 -11.39
C ALA A 35 5.62 14.00 -10.60
N GLU A 36 6.77 14.64 -10.42
CA GLU A 36 7.90 14.06 -9.69
C GLU A 36 7.46 13.63 -8.28
N ASP A 37 7.94 12.45 -7.86
CA ASP A 37 7.71 11.81 -6.56
C ASP A 37 6.25 11.57 -6.12
N THR A 38 5.26 11.98 -6.93
CA THR A 38 3.83 11.67 -6.69
C THR A 38 3.59 10.16 -6.71
N ASP A 39 4.35 9.43 -7.52
CA ASP A 39 4.33 7.96 -7.58
C ASP A 39 4.81 7.32 -6.28
N ILE A 40 5.69 7.99 -5.53
CA ILE A 40 6.16 7.53 -4.22
C ILE A 40 5.04 7.72 -3.18
N LEU A 41 4.36 8.86 -3.19
CA LEU A 41 3.24 9.13 -2.28
C LEU A 41 2.08 8.16 -2.50
N MET A 42 1.72 7.88 -3.75
CA MET A 42 0.72 6.86 -4.06
C MET A 42 1.15 5.47 -3.63
N TYR A 43 2.45 5.15 -3.77
CA TYR A 43 2.99 3.88 -3.30
C TYR A 43 2.93 3.73 -1.78
N MET A 44 3.28 4.78 -1.03
CA MET A 44 3.15 4.78 0.44
C MET A 44 1.69 4.57 0.88
N ASN A 45 0.75 5.27 0.24
CA ASN A 45 -0.68 5.08 0.51
C ASN A 45 -1.15 3.65 0.18
N PHE A 46 -0.67 3.08 -0.92
CA PHE A 46 -0.96 1.69 -1.27
C PHE A 46 -0.42 0.69 -0.23
N LEU A 47 0.78 0.92 0.30
CA LEU A 47 1.33 0.09 1.38
C LEU A 47 0.49 0.17 2.66
N ILE A 48 0.06 1.37 3.06
CA ILE A 48 -0.81 1.56 4.23
C ILE A 48 -2.15 0.84 4.02
N PHE A 49 -2.72 0.91 2.81
CA PHE A 49 -3.92 0.17 2.46
C PHE A 49 -3.72 -1.35 2.61
N LEU A 50 -2.64 -1.90 2.05
CA LEU A 50 -2.34 -3.32 2.14
C LEU A 50 -2.13 -3.78 3.59
N GLU A 51 -1.46 -2.97 4.42
CA GLU A 51 -1.27 -3.27 5.84
C GLU A 51 -2.61 -3.35 6.58
N ARG A 52 -3.49 -2.36 6.38
CA ARG A 52 -4.82 -2.33 6.99
C ARG A 52 -5.69 -3.50 6.53
N LEU A 53 -5.65 -3.81 5.23
CA LEU A 53 -6.38 -4.94 4.66
C LEU A 53 -5.88 -6.26 5.24
N ALA A 54 -4.56 -6.45 5.34
CA ALA A 54 -3.96 -7.64 5.92
C ALA A 54 -4.38 -7.86 7.37
N LYS A 55 -4.28 -6.83 8.22
CA LYS A 55 -4.70 -6.90 9.64
C LYS A 55 -6.18 -7.23 9.81
N LYS A 56 -7.06 -6.67 8.99
CA LYS A 56 -8.49 -6.99 9.03
C LYS A 56 -8.77 -8.42 8.53
N SER A 57 -8.05 -8.86 7.50
CA SER A 57 -8.19 -10.22 6.95
C SER A 57 -7.69 -11.28 7.94
N GLU A 58 -6.61 -11.00 8.66
CA GLU A 58 -6.12 -11.80 9.78
C GLU A 58 -7.20 -11.97 10.86
N LYS A 59 -7.83 -10.87 11.28
CA LYS A 59 -8.95 -10.91 12.23
C LYS A 59 -10.12 -11.79 11.73
N ALA A 60 -10.44 -11.77 10.43
CA ALA A 60 -11.46 -12.67 9.88
C ALA A 60 -11.05 -14.15 9.95
N ALA A 61 -9.77 -14.44 9.67
CA ALA A 61 -9.25 -15.79 9.78
C ALA A 61 -9.31 -16.29 11.24
N ASP A 62 -9.00 -15.42 12.21
CA ASP A 62 -9.12 -15.70 13.64
C ASP A 62 -10.58 -15.96 14.05
N GLU A 63 -11.53 -15.13 13.61
CA GLU A 63 -12.98 -15.32 13.83
C GLU A 63 -13.47 -16.67 13.28
N ARG A 64 -12.84 -17.17 12.21
CA ARG A 64 -13.11 -18.48 11.59
C ARG A 64 -12.32 -19.63 12.24
N GLY A 65 -11.45 -19.35 13.20
CA GLY A 65 -10.60 -20.35 13.86
C GLY A 65 -9.49 -20.91 12.97
N SER A 66 -8.96 -20.10 12.05
CA SER A 66 -8.00 -20.55 11.04
C SER A 66 -6.68 -19.79 11.13
N ASN A 67 -5.57 -20.51 11.02
CA ASN A 67 -4.22 -19.93 10.96
C ASN A 67 -3.80 -19.47 9.55
N ARG A 68 -4.74 -19.46 8.59
CA ARG A 68 -4.49 -19.07 7.19
C ARG A 68 -5.58 -18.10 6.73
N VAL A 69 -5.14 -16.94 6.26
CA VAL A 69 -5.97 -15.99 5.52
C VAL A 69 -6.28 -16.55 4.14
N ASN A 70 -7.56 -16.56 3.76
CA ASN A 70 -8.03 -16.95 2.43
C ASN A 70 -8.69 -15.78 1.69
N THR A 71 -9.16 -16.04 0.47
CA THR A 71 -9.80 -15.04 -0.38
C THR A 71 -11.09 -14.48 0.20
N ASN A 72 -11.83 -15.26 0.99
CA ASN A 72 -13.09 -14.82 1.61
C ASN A 72 -12.80 -13.86 2.77
N ASP A 73 -11.76 -14.13 3.56
CA ASP A 73 -11.32 -13.26 4.65
C ASP A 73 -10.90 -11.88 4.11
N VAL A 74 -10.19 -11.84 2.98
CA VAL A 74 -9.83 -10.61 2.26
C VAL A 74 -11.05 -9.93 1.66
N GLY A 75 -11.91 -10.69 0.96
CA GLY A 75 -13.09 -10.18 0.29
C GLY A 75 -14.09 -9.51 1.25
N LYS A 76 -14.19 -10.00 2.49
CA LYS A 76 -15.02 -9.41 3.55
C LYS A 76 -14.59 -7.98 3.89
N TYR A 77 -13.30 -7.67 3.84
CA TYR A 77 -12.75 -6.38 4.30
C TYR A 77 -12.18 -5.49 3.20
N LEU A 78 -12.14 -5.96 1.96
CA LEU A 78 -11.72 -5.17 0.81
C LEU A 78 -12.59 -3.90 0.64
N PRO A 79 -13.93 -3.96 0.65
CA PRO A 79 -14.77 -2.76 0.47
C PRO A 79 -14.57 -1.73 1.59
N VAL A 80 -14.58 -2.20 2.84
CA VAL A 80 -14.41 -1.34 4.03
C VAL A 80 -13.02 -0.68 4.08
N SER A 81 -12.01 -1.33 3.51
CA SER A 81 -10.65 -0.77 3.47
C SER A 81 -10.47 0.26 2.35
N VAL A 82 -11.24 0.14 1.27
CA VAL A 82 -11.32 1.14 0.20
C VAL A 82 -12.06 2.39 0.70
N ASP A 83 -13.20 2.24 1.38
CA ASP A 83 -13.97 3.39 1.91
C ASP A 83 -13.17 4.21 2.94
N ALA A 84 -12.39 3.55 3.80
CA ALA A 84 -11.51 4.21 4.75
C ALA A 84 -10.37 5.00 4.08
N MET A 85 -10.03 4.69 2.82
CA MET A 85 -9.02 5.41 2.05
C MET A 85 -9.57 6.74 1.53
N TYR A 86 -10.84 6.76 1.07
CA TYR A 86 -11.52 7.98 0.62
C TYR A 86 -11.70 9.02 1.73
N ILE A 87 -11.96 8.59 2.97
CA ILE A 87 -12.14 9.51 4.11
C ILE A 87 -10.82 10.22 4.49
N CYS A 88 -9.67 9.54 4.35
CA CYS A 88 -8.36 10.16 4.58
C CYS A 88 -7.99 11.19 3.50
N THR A 89 -8.45 11.03 2.26
CA THR A 89 -8.18 12.00 1.19
C THR A 89 -9.00 13.28 1.33
N VAL A 90 -10.23 13.19 1.86
CA VAL A 90 -11.09 14.38 2.08
C VAL A 90 -10.66 15.17 3.32
N SER A 91 -9.97 14.55 4.28
CA SER A 91 -9.51 15.22 5.51
C SER A 91 -8.16 15.96 5.35
N LEU A 92 -7.56 15.93 4.15
CA LEU A 92 -6.29 16.60 3.83
C LEU A 92 -6.46 17.81 2.89
N PHE A 93 -7.70 18.23 2.63
CA PHE A 93 -8.05 19.45 1.90
C PHE A 93 -8.94 20.37 2.73
#